data_AF-C3PFH7-F1
#
_entry.id   AF-C3PFH7-F1
#
_cell.length_a   1.000
_cell.length_b   1.000
_cell.length_c   1.000
_cell.angle_alpha   90.00
_cell.angle_beta   90.00
_cell.angle_gamma   90.00
#
_symmetry.space_group_name_H-M   'P 1'
#
loop_
_entity.id
_entity.type
_entity.pdbx_description
1 polymer ?
#
loop_
_entity_poly.entity_id
_entity_poly.type
_entity_poly.pdbx_seq_one_letter_code
_entity_poly.pdbx_strand_id
1 'polypeptide(L)'
;MSQADLAERAGVSRQTIANIERGNYSPSVYLALGICRELGKPSKKSLEMNNMINALANYTLNEIERASHDEFERETCYKALTISASPTMFLELVAAAILAWVLPGQMSMLCFLAIAPSVIGNAIGTAWLRKRVATPLAGRNWAAMAVYFIPVIAIFTGVAYNAYAPADGHNPTAYLAGTAVGAITVLILAPFIRRLQHRCDQERLDAELDD
;
A
#
# COMPACT_ATOMS: atom_id res chain seq x y z
N MET A 1 26.51 9.72 21.55
CA MET A 1 26.28 8.95 20.31
C MET A 1 25.15 9.64 19.58
N SER A 2 25.36 10.05 18.33
CA SER A 2 24.28 10.68 17.55
C SER A 2 23.29 9.61 17.06
N GLN A 3 22.08 10.03 16.64
CA GLN A 3 21.10 9.12 16.04
C GLN A 3 21.65 8.43 14.78
N ALA A 4 22.49 9.13 14.01
CA ALA A 4 23.14 8.57 12.82
C ALA A 4 24.15 7.48 13.19
N ASP A 5 24.99 7.72 14.22
CA ASP A 5 25.96 6.73 14.70
C ASP A 5 25.27 5.48 15.26
N LEU A 6 24.18 5.66 16.00
CA LEU A 6 23.38 4.55 16.54
C LEU A 6 22.68 3.77 15.42
N ALA A 7 22.15 4.47 14.41
CA ALA A 7 21.50 3.84 13.27
C ALA A 7 22.47 2.99 12.46
N GLU A 8 23.67 3.51 12.18
CA GLU A 8 24.73 2.79 11.50
C GLU A 8 25.15 1.53 12.28
N ARG A 9 25.35 1.66 13.60
CA ARG A 9 25.70 0.52 14.48
C ARG A 9 24.59 -0.51 14.62
N ALA A 10 23.34 -0.08 14.61
CA ALA A 10 22.17 -0.96 14.69
C ALA A 10 21.72 -1.52 13.33
N GLY A 11 22.38 -1.13 12.22
CA GLY A 11 22.04 -1.59 10.87
C GLY A 11 20.67 -1.11 10.37
N VAL A 12 20.20 0.05 10.85
CA VAL A 12 18.92 0.65 10.46
C VAL A 12 19.12 2.10 9.99
N SER A 13 18.11 2.71 9.39
CA SER A 13 18.21 4.13 9.00
C SER A 13 18.12 5.05 10.22
N ARG A 14 18.71 6.26 10.15
CA ARG A 14 18.54 7.33 11.15
C ARG A 14 17.06 7.56 11.46
N GLN A 15 16.23 7.51 10.42
CA GLN A 15 14.78 7.63 10.51
C GLN A 15 14.13 6.52 11.37
N THR A 16 14.62 5.28 11.31
CA THR A 16 14.15 4.20 12.18
C THR A 16 14.45 4.50 13.64
N ILE A 17 15.66 4.95 13.98
CA ILE A 17 16.02 5.35 15.35
C ILE A 17 15.15 6.52 15.83
N ALA A 18 14.98 7.56 15.00
CA ALA A 18 14.12 8.70 15.34
C ALA A 18 12.65 8.30 15.55
N ASN A 19 12.13 7.37 14.75
CA ASN A 19 10.77 6.84 14.92
C ASN A 19 10.62 6.01 16.21
N ILE A 20 11.68 5.35 16.67
CA ILE A 20 11.71 4.65 17.97
C ILE A 20 11.71 5.65 19.12
N GLU A 21 12.57 6.68 19.07
CA GLU A 21 12.67 7.71 20.10
C GLU A 21 11.38 8.53 20.23
N ARG A 22 10.73 8.82 19.11
CA ARG A 22 9.42 9.50 19.07
C ARG A 22 8.25 8.59 19.43
N GLY A 23 8.47 7.30 19.71
CA GLY A 23 7.43 6.33 20.06
C GLY A 23 6.53 5.89 18.90
N ASN A 24 6.81 6.35 17.68
CA ASN A 24 6.06 6.06 16.46
C ASN A 24 6.30 4.65 15.90
N TYR A 25 7.30 3.95 16.41
CA TYR A 25 7.65 2.59 16.03
C TYR A 25 8.09 1.79 17.26
N SER A 26 7.48 0.63 17.50
CA SER A 26 8.01 -0.35 18.45
C SER A 26 9.02 -1.22 17.72
N PRO A 27 10.31 -1.18 18.08
CA PRO A 27 11.33 -2.02 17.45
C PRO A 27 11.03 -3.50 17.67
N SER A 28 11.51 -4.36 16.77
CA SER A 28 11.47 -5.81 16.99
C SER A 28 12.37 -6.20 18.17
N VAL A 29 12.15 -7.35 18.82
CA VAL A 29 13.02 -7.83 19.92
C VAL A 29 14.51 -7.77 19.54
N TYR A 30 14.85 -8.16 18.31
CA TYR A 30 16.24 -8.14 17.83
C TYR A 30 16.80 -6.72 17.69
N LEU A 31 16.00 -5.78 17.16
CA LEU A 31 16.39 -4.38 17.03
C LEU A 31 16.44 -3.69 18.40
N ALA A 32 15.49 -3.99 19.28
CA ALA A 32 15.48 -3.52 20.67
C ALA A 32 16.69 -4.05 21.43
N LEU A 33 17.07 -5.32 21.27
CA LEU A 33 18.29 -5.90 21.86
C LEU A 33 19.56 -5.28 21.27
N GLY A 34 19.60 -5.03 19.95
CA GLY A 34 20.71 -4.34 19.30
C GLY A 34 20.89 -2.92 19.82
N ILE A 35 19.80 -2.16 19.88
CA ILE A 35 19.78 -0.79 20.42
C ILE A 35 20.10 -0.79 21.91
N CYS A 36 19.54 -1.70 22.71
CA CYS A 36 19.82 -1.83 24.14
C CYS A 36 21.26 -2.25 24.42
N ARG A 37 21.90 -3.05 23.56
CA ARG A 37 23.34 -3.36 23.67
C ARG A 37 24.20 -2.12 23.45
N GLU A 38 23.79 -1.22 22.54
CA GLU A 38 24.48 0.04 22.28
C GLU A 38 24.14 1.16 23.28
N LEU A 39 22.95 1.14 23.90
CA LEU A 39 22.43 2.23 24.77
C LEU A 39 22.27 1.88 26.26
N GLY A 40 22.31 0.60 26.64
CA GLY A 40 22.27 0.15 28.04
C GLY A 40 20.96 0.37 28.81
N LYS A 41 19.81 0.69 28.19
CA LYS A 41 18.51 0.93 28.89
C LYS A 41 17.26 0.49 28.10
N PRO A 42 16.17 0.03 28.78
CA PRO A 42 14.91 -0.39 28.14
C PRO A 42 13.92 0.77 27.88
N SER A 43 13.16 0.66 26.77
CA SER A 43 12.27 1.70 26.21
C SER A 43 10.79 1.60 26.63
N LYS A 44 10.12 2.77 26.74
CA LYS A 44 8.68 2.93 27.05
C LYS A 44 7.97 3.62 25.87
N LYS A 45 6.76 3.17 25.50
CA LYS A 45 5.99 3.63 24.33
C LYS A 45 5.01 4.76 24.72
N SER A 46 4.94 5.84 23.94
CA SER A 46 3.94 6.92 24.06
C SER A 46 3.19 7.14 22.75
N LEU A 47 1.93 7.53 22.86
CA LEU A 47 0.95 7.62 21.77
C LEU A 47 0.57 9.09 21.54
N GLU A 48 0.63 9.61 20.31
CA GLU A 48 0.00 10.90 19.98
C GLU A 48 -0.77 10.99 18.63
N MET A 49 -1.99 11.53 18.80
CA MET A 49 -2.82 12.54 18.10
C MET A 49 -3.21 12.52 16.58
N ASN A 50 -4.52 12.26 16.42
CA ASN A 50 -5.60 12.70 15.51
C ASN A 50 -5.38 13.28 14.09
N ASN A 51 -5.70 12.41 13.12
CA ASN A 51 -6.45 12.71 11.89
C ASN A 51 -7.31 11.46 11.55
N MET A 52 -8.30 11.53 10.65
CA MET A 52 -9.19 10.38 10.35
C MET A 52 -8.43 9.11 9.91
N ILE A 53 -7.37 9.27 9.13
CA ILE A 53 -6.50 8.17 8.70
C ILE A 53 -5.77 7.55 9.90
N ASN A 54 -5.31 8.37 10.84
CA ASN A 54 -4.71 7.94 12.11
C ASN A 54 -5.74 7.27 13.00
N ALA A 55 -7.01 7.72 13.01
CA ALA A 55 -8.06 7.08 13.80
C ALA A 55 -8.36 5.67 13.28
N LEU A 56 -8.47 5.51 11.95
CA LEU A 56 -8.65 4.20 11.33
C LEU A 56 -7.45 3.29 11.57
N ALA A 57 -6.23 3.80 11.37
CA ALA A 57 -5.01 3.05 11.62
C ALA A 57 -4.87 2.66 13.10
N ASN A 58 -5.12 3.58 14.03
CA ASN A 58 -5.05 3.30 15.46
C ASN A 58 -6.13 2.31 15.88
N TYR A 59 -7.33 2.36 15.29
CA TYR A 59 -8.37 1.38 15.56
C TYR A 59 -7.91 -0.04 15.18
N THR A 60 -7.48 -0.24 13.94
CA THR A 60 -7.05 -1.57 13.46
C THR A 60 -5.78 -2.04 14.14
N LEU A 61 -4.83 -1.15 14.42
CA LEU A 61 -3.59 -1.48 15.13
C LEU A 61 -3.85 -1.83 16.60
N ASN A 62 -4.72 -1.07 17.30
CA ASN A 62 -5.07 -1.36 18.69
C ASN A 62 -5.84 -2.67 18.82
N GLU A 63 -6.63 -3.05 17.82
CA GLU A 63 -7.33 -4.34 17.81
C GLU A 63 -6.33 -5.50 17.79
N ILE A 64 -5.31 -5.43 16.92
CA ILE A 64 -4.23 -6.42 16.87
C ILE A 64 -3.42 -6.39 18.16
N GLU A 65 -3.06 -5.20 18.68
CA GLU A 65 -2.33 -5.08 19.94
C GLU A 65 -3.10 -5.65 21.14
N ARG A 66 -4.44 -5.61 21.14
CA ARG A 66 -5.27 -6.21 22.20
C ARG A 66 -5.43 -7.72 22.05
N ALA A 67 -5.41 -8.22 20.81
CA ALA A 67 -5.57 -9.64 20.52
C ALA A 67 -4.27 -10.45 20.69
N SER A 68 -3.11 -9.79 20.63
CA SER A 68 -1.80 -10.41 20.75
C SER A 68 -1.24 -10.28 22.17
N HIS A 69 -0.83 -11.40 22.76
CA HIS A 69 -0.22 -11.44 24.10
C HIS A 69 1.29 -11.20 24.05
N ASP A 70 1.93 -11.58 22.95
CA ASP A 70 3.35 -11.41 22.74
C ASP A 70 3.66 -10.82 21.35
N GLU A 71 4.94 -10.49 21.13
CA GLU A 71 5.39 -9.88 19.89
C GLU A 71 5.28 -10.84 18.69
N PHE A 72 5.42 -12.15 18.93
CA PHE A 72 5.35 -13.17 17.89
C PHE A 72 3.92 -13.33 17.36
N GLU A 73 2.93 -13.35 18.23
CA GLU A 73 1.50 -13.33 17.86
C GLU A 73 1.18 -12.09 17.03
N ARG A 74 1.64 -10.91 17.47
CA ARG A 74 1.42 -9.64 16.77
C ARG A 74 2.03 -9.64 15.37
N GLU A 75 3.27 -10.08 15.24
CA GLU A 75 3.95 -10.18 13.95
C GLU A 75 3.24 -11.19 13.02
N THR A 76 2.78 -12.30 13.57
CA THR A 76 2.04 -13.32 12.83
C THR A 76 0.71 -12.78 12.31
N CYS A 77 -0.02 -12.00 13.12
CA CYS A 77 -1.23 -11.30 12.67
C CYS A 77 -0.95 -10.34 11.50
N TYR A 78 0.12 -9.55 11.55
CA TYR A 78 0.49 -8.67 10.43
C TYR A 78 0.85 -9.46 9.17
N LYS A 79 1.56 -10.59 9.30
CA LYS A 79 1.84 -11.50 8.17
C LYS A 79 0.55 -12.07 7.59
N ALA A 80 -0.39 -12.51 8.43
CA ALA A 80 -1.68 -13.02 7.95
C ALA A 80 -2.47 -11.97 7.16
N LEU A 81 -2.52 -10.72 7.65
CA LEU A 81 -3.19 -9.60 6.96
C LEU A 81 -2.52 -9.23 5.63
N THR A 82 -1.19 -9.27 5.57
CA THR A 82 -0.46 -9.00 4.32
C THR A 82 -0.62 -10.13 3.31
N ILE A 83 -0.62 -11.38 3.77
CA ILE A 83 -0.88 -12.55 2.92
C ILE A 83 -2.31 -12.53 2.38
N SER A 84 -3.30 -12.10 3.16
CA SER A 84 -4.70 -12.03 2.72
C SER A 84 -5.00 -10.82 1.81
N ALA A 85 -4.24 -9.73 1.91
CA ALA A 85 -4.42 -8.55 1.06
C ALA A 85 -4.23 -8.86 -0.44
N SER A 86 -3.22 -9.67 -0.78
CA SER A 86 -2.87 -10.04 -2.16
C SER A 86 -3.99 -10.80 -2.91
N PRO A 87 -4.54 -11.92 -2.38
CA PRO A 87 -5.66 -12.62 -3.00
C PRO A 87 -6.97 -11.84 -2.91
N THR A 88 -7.21 -11.04 -1.87
CA THR A 88 -8.43 -10.21 -1.77
C THR A 88 -8.57 -9.29 -2.97
N MET A 89 -7.51 -8.57 -3.33
CA MET A 89 -7.52 -7.69 -4.51
C MET A 89 -7.77 -8.49 -5.81
N PHE A 90 -7.19 -9.68 -5.93
CA PHE A 90 -7.43 -10.53 -7.10
C PHE A 90 -8.89 -10.99 -7.21
N LEU A 91 -9.48 -11.42 -6.09
CA LEU A 91 -10.87 -11.85 -6.03
C LEU A 91 -11.85 -10.70 -6.32
N GLU A 92 -11.55 -9.48 -5.86
CA GLU A 92 -12.33 -8.29 -6.23
C GLU A 92 -12.27 -8.00 -7.73
N LEU A 93 -11.11 -8.16 -8.36
CA LEU A 93 -10.98 -8.03 -9.82
C LEU A 93 -11.76 -9.11 -10.57
N VAL A 94 -11.77 -10.36 -10.07
CA VAL A 94 -12.59 -11.44 -10.64
C VAL A 94 -14.07 -11.13 -10.48
N ALA A 95 -14.51 -10.67 -9.31
CA ALA A 95 -15.89 -10.26 -9.06
C ALA A 95 -16.31 -9.10 -9.98
N ALA A 96 -15.44 -8.09 -10.13
CA ALA A 96 -15.64 -6.99 -11.05
C ALA A 96 -15.72 -7.49 -12.51
N ALA A 97 -14.86 -8.44 -12.91
CA ALA A 97 -14.94 -9.04 -14.24
C ALA A 97 -16.31 -9.71 -14.46
N ILE A 98 -16.77 -10.52 -13.50
CA ILE A 98 -18.09 -11.14 -13.60
C ILE A 98 -19.19 -10.08 -13.74
N LEU A 99 -19.17 -9.02 -12.93
CA LEU A 99 -20.14 -7.92 -13.01
C LEU A 99 -20.11 -7.20 -14.36
N ALA A 100 -18.92 -7.00 -14.93
CA ALA A 100 -18.76 -6.34 -16.23
C ALA A 100 -19.47 -7.11 -17.36
N TRP A 101 -19.47 -8.45 -17.29
CA TRP A 101 -20.12 -9.31 -18.29
C TRP A 101 -21.60 -9.58 -17.99
N VAL A 102 -22.00 -9.62 -16.71
CA VAL A 102 -23.37 -9.92 -16.30
C VAL A 102 -24.30 -8.72 -16.44
N LEU A 103 -23.82 -7.51 -16.18
CA LEU A 103 -24.66 -6.31 -16.19
C LEU A 103 -24.84 -5.76 -17.62
N PRO A 104 -26.09 -5.46 -18.03
CA PRO A 104 -26.37 -4.99 -19.39
C PRO A 104 -26.08 -3.50 -19.56
N GLY A 105 -25.69 -3.10 -20.77
CA GLY A 105 -25.57 -1.69 -21.14
C GLY A 105 -24.55 -0.93 -20.29
N GLN A 106 -24.87 0.33 -20.00
CA GLN A 106 -24.07 1.21 -19.15
C GLN A 106 -23.96 0.72 -17.70
N MET A 107 -24.86 -0.16 -17.23
CA MET A 107 -24.80 -0.71 -15.87
C MET A 107 -23.55 -1.58 -15.66
N SER A 108 -22.93 -2.09 -16.72
CA SER A 108 -21.64 -2.79 -16.66
C SER A 108 -20.54 -1.95 -16.01
N MET A 109 -20.61 -0.60 -16.07
CA MET A 109 -19.65 0.28 -15.41
C MET A 109 -19.69 0.18 -13.87
N LEU A 110 -20.76 -0.35 -13.29
CA LEU A 110 -20.84 -0.58 -11.84
C LEU A 110 -19.83 -1.63 -11.35
N CYS A 111 -19.21 -2.41 -12.25
CA CYS A 111 -18.10 -3.28 -11.89
C CYS A 111 -16.93 -2.54 -11.24
N PHE A 112 -16.71 -1.26 -11.57
CA PHE A 112 -15.64 -0.46 -10.97
C PHE A 112 -15.89 -0.17 -9.49
N LEU A 113 -17.16 -0.18 -9.05
CA LEU A 113 -17.51 -0.01 -7.63
C LEU A 113 -17.00 -1.20 -6.80
N ALA A 114 -16.91 -2.40 -7.39
CA ALA A 114 -16.37 -3.57 -6.70
C ALA A 114 -14.86 -3.46 -6.43
N ILE A 115 -14.14 -2.59 -7.15
CA ILE A 115 -12.69 -2.37 -7.00
C ILE A 115 -12.41 -1.17 -6.07
N ALA A 116 -13.40 -0.30 -5.85
CA ALA A 116 -13.24 0.93 -5.09
C ALA A 116 -12.71 0.70 -3.66
N PRO A 117 -13.18 -0.30 -2.88
CA PRO A 117 -12.67 -0.56 -1.53
C PRO A 117 -11.16 -0.83 -1.50
N SER A 118 -10.65 -1.69 -2.38
CA SER A 118 -9.20 -1.97 -2.46
C SER A 118 -8.38 -0.74 -2.87
N VAL A 119 -8.89 0.07 -3.80
CA VAL A 119 -8.18 1.28 -4.24
C VAL A 119 -8.12 2.31 -3.11
N ILE A 120 -9.25 2.53 -2.43
CA ILE A 120 -9.33 3.46 -1.30
C ILE A 120 -8.47 2.95 -0.14
N GLY A 121 -8.53 1.67 0.19
CA GLY A 121 -7.72 1.05 1.25
C GLY A 121 -6.22 1.17 0.97
N ASN A 122 -5.78 0.89 -0.26
CA ASN A 122 -4.39 1.10 -0.66
C ASN A 122 -3.96 2.57 -0.60
N ALA A 123 -4.82 3.50 -1.03
CA ALA A 123 -4.53 4.92 -0.99
C ALA A 123 -4.38 5.42 0.46
N ILE A 124 -5.28 5.01 1.36
CA ILE A 124 -5.21 5.33 2.80
C ILE A 124 -3.93 4.76 3.41
N GLY A 125 -3.64 3.47 3.16
CA GLY A 125 -2.42 2.82 3.66
C GLY A 125 -1.15 3.49 3.15
N THR A 126 -1.11 3.85 1.87
CA THR A 126 0.03 4.56 1.26
C THR A 126 0.18 5.96 1.85
N ALA A 127 -0.92 6.70 2.03
CA ALA A 127 -0.88 8.04 2.62
C ALA A 127 -0.41 8.01 4.08
N TRP A 128 -0.84 7.02 4.86
CA TRP A 128 -0.36 6.81 6.23
C TRP A 128 1.13 6.43 6.26
N LEU A 129 1.55 5.51 5.39
CA LEU A 129 2.94 5.04 5.28
C LEU A 129 3.89 6.21 4.96
N ARG A 130 3.54 7.02 3.95
CA ARG A 130 4.36 8.14 3.47
C ARG A 130 4.67 9.18 4.53
N LYS A 131 3.82 9.31 5.56
CA LYS A 131 4.07 10.23 6.68
C LYS A 131 5.12 9.72 7.67
N ARG A 132 5.44 8.42 7.66
CA ARG A 132 6.28 7.79 8.69
C ARG A 132 7.58 7.24 8.13
N VAL A 133 7.54 6.75 6.89
CA VAL A 133 8.68 6.13 6.20
C VAL A 133 8.64 6.55 4.73
N ALA A 134 9.82 6.76 4.15
CA ALA A 134 9.91 6.97 2.71
C ALA A 134 9.39 5.75 1.94
N THR A 135 8.63 6.00 0.87
CA THR A 135 7.97 4.94 0.09
C THR A 135 8.97 3.90 -0.41
N PRO A 136 8.83 2.60 -0.07
CA PRO A 136 9.80 1.60 -0.46
C PRO A 136 9.77 1.35 -1.97
N LEU A 137 10.96 1.23 -2.56
CA LEU A 137 11.14 0.85 -3.96
C LEU A 137 10.96 -0.67 -4.10
N ALA A 138 9.71 -1.12 -4.18
CA ALA A 138 9.43 -2.54 -4.44
C ALA A 138 9.85 -2.93 -5.86
N GLY A 139 10.57 -4.05 -5.99
CA GLY A 139 10.92 -4.65 -7.27
C GLY A 139 9.70 -5.11 -8.07
N ARG A 140 9.82 -5.15 -9.40
CA ARG A 140 8.73 -5.56 -10.30
C ARG A 140 8.76 -7.07 -10.49
N ASN A 141 7.74 -7.78 -10.00
CA ASN A 141 7.52 -9.19 -10.33
C ASN A 141 6.58 -9.30 -11.54
N TRP A 142 7.17 -9.47 -12.72
CA TRP A 142 6.41 -9.53 -13.99
C TRP A 142 5.44 -10.70 -14.06
N ALA A 143 5.81 -11.87 -13.52
CA ALA A 143 4.95 -13.05 -13.54
C ALA A 143 3.69 -12.83 -12.69
N ALA A 144 3.84 -12.29 -11.49
CA ALA A 144 2.71 -11.95 -10.64
C ALA A 144 1.82 -10.89 -11.31
N MET A 145 2.40 -9.83 -11.87
CA MET A 145 1.62 -8.79 -12.57
C MET A 145 0.82 -9.33 -13.77
N ALA A 146 1.39 -10.27 -14.53
CA ALA A 146 0.70 -10.91 -15.66
C ALA A 146 -0.61 -11.58 -15.22
N VAL A 147 -0.62 -12.24 -14.04
CA VAL A 147 -1.82 -12.86 -13.48
C VAL A 147 -2.91 -11.83 -13.18
N TYR A 148 -2.55 -10.68 -12.60
CA TYR A 148 -3.51 -9.60 -12.34
C TYR A 148 -4.05 -8.93 -13.60
N PHE A 149 -3.32 -8.96 -14.72
CA PHE A 149 -3.81 -8.39 -15.98
C PHE A 149 -4.96 -9.18 -16.59
N ILE A 150 -5.08 -10.48 -16.32
CA ILE A 150 -6.13 -11.34 -16.88
C ILE A 150 -7.53 -10.81 -16.51
N PRO A 151 -7.91 -10.66 -15.21
CA PRO A 151 -9.22 -10.14 -14.86
C PRO A 151 -9.37 -8.66 -15.24
N VAL A 152 -8.30 -7.86 -15.23
CA VAL A 152 -8.33 -6.45 -15.66
C VAL A 152 -8.74 -6.33 -17.13
N ILE A 153 -8.11 -7.12 -18.02
CA ILE A 153 -8.46 -7.15 -19.44
C ILE A 153 -9.92 -7.63 -19.61
N ALA A 154 -10.34 -8.63 -18.83
CA ALA A 154 -11.72 -9.12 -18.87
C ALA A 154 -12.75 -8.05 -18.46
N ILE A 155 -12.45 -7.23 -17.45
CA ILE A 155 -13.30 -6.08 -17.03
C ILE A 155 -13.45 -5.09 -18.18
N PHE A 156 -12.34 -4.60 -18.72
CA PHE A 156 -12.38 -3.59 -19.78
C PHE A 156 -13.02 -4.11 -21.06
N THR A 157 -12.81 -5.37 -21.39
CA THR A 157 -13.46 -6.03 -22.52
C THR A 157 -14.97 -6.17 -22.29
N GLY A 158 -15.39 -6.65 -21.13
CA GLY A 158 -16.81 -6.77 -20.77
C GLY A 158 -17.53 -5.42 -20.84
N VAL A 159 -16.93 -4.36 -20.26
CA VAL A 159 -17.47 -3.00 -20.33
C VAL A 159 -17.52 -2.49 -21.77
N ALA A 160 -16.49 -2.72 -22.59
CA ALA A 160 -16.48 -2.30 -23.99
C ALA A 160 -17.64 -2.90 -24.78
N TYR A 161 -17.86 -4.21 -24.62
CA TYR A 161 -18.94 -4.91 -25.34
C TYR A 161 -20.32 -4.59 -24.77
N ASN A 162 -20.49 -4.48 -23.46
CA ASN A 162 -21.81 -4.27 -22.87
C ASN A 162 -22.23 -2.79 -22.88
N ALA A 163 -21.33 -1.84 -22.60
CA ALA A 163 -21.67 -0.42 -22.52
C ALA A 163 -21.48 0.35 -23.83
N TYR A 164 -20.51 -0.05 -24.67
CA TYR A 164 -20.07 0.76 -25.82
C TYR A 164 -20.29 0.10 -27.18
N ALA A 165 -20.75 -1.16 -27.24
CA ALA A 165 -21.11 -1.81 -28.49
C ALA A 165 -22.60 -1.75 -28.94
N PRO A 166 -23.57 -1.06 -28.28
CA PRO A 166 -24.95 -1.16 -28.73
C PRO A 166 -25.19 -0.29 -29.98
N ALA A 167 -25.50 -0.97 -31.09
CA ALA A 167 -26.25 -0.62 -32.32
C ALA A 167 -26.12 0.76 -33.02
N ASP A 168 -25.73 1.84 -32.34
CA ASP A 168 -25.90 3.23 -32.78
C ASP A 168 -24.58 3.92 -33.19
N GLY A 169 -23.64 3.17 -33.76
CA GLY A 169 -22.38 3.73 -34.31
C GLY A 169 -21.25 3.99 -33.29
N HIS A 170 -21.40 3.55 -32.03
CA HIS A 170 -20.30 3.54 -31.06
C HIS A 170 -19.36 2.37 -31.37
N ASN A 171 -18.05 2.64 -31.45
CA ASN A 171 -17.05 1.62 -31.77
C ASN A 171 -16.30 1.17 -30.49
N PRO A 172 -16.55 -0.05 -29.97
CA PRO A 172 -15.91 -0.55 -28.74
C PRO A 172 -14.39 -0.65 -28.87
N THR A 173 -13.86 -0.74 -30.09
CA THR A 173 -12.41 -0.80 -30.33
C THR A 173 -11.68 0.48 -29.96
N ALA A 174 -12.33 1.66 -30.09
CA ALA A 174 -11.74 2.94 -29.72
C ALA A 174 -11.53 3.05 -28.19
N TYR A 175 -12.51 2.55 -27.41
CA TYR A 175 -12.41 2.47 -25.96
C TYR A 175 -11.27 1.52 -25.54
N LEU A 176 -11.20 0.32 -26.13
CA LEU A 176 -10.14 -0.65 -25.85
C LEU A 176 -8.75 -0.14 -26.25
N ALA A 177 -8.64 0.57 -27.37
CA ALA A 177 -7.38 1.21 -27.77
C ALA A 177 -6.95 2.29 -26.76
N GLY A 178 -7.87 3.14 -26.32
CA GLY A 178 -7.60 4.17 -25.32
C GLY A 178 -7.16 3.59 -23.97
N THR A 179 -7.83 2.54 -23.48
CA THR A 179 -7.45 1.88 -22.21
C THR A 179 -6.11 1.17 -22.30
N ALA A 180 -5.79 0.53 -23.43
CA ALA A 180 -4.49 -0.07 -23.68
C ALA A 180 -3.36 0.99 -23.64
N VAL A 181 -3.55 2.11 -24.34
CA VAL A 181 -2.57 3.23 -24.33
C VAL A 181 -2.40 3.78 -22.92
N GLY A 182 -3.49 3.99 -22.17
CA GLY A 182 -3.44 4.43 -20.78
C GLY A 182 -2.67 3.47 -19.87
N ALA A 183 -2.94 2.17 -19.96
CA ALA A 183 -2.27 1.15 -19.16
C ALA A 183 -0.76 1.08 -19.45
N ILE A 184 -0.37 1.13 -20.73
CA ILE A 184 1.04 1.17 -21.15
C ILE A 184 1.74 2.41 -20.60
N THR A 185 1.08 3.58 -20.70
CA THR A 185 1.61 4.84 -20.18
C THR A 185 1.88 4.76 -18.68
N VAL A 186 0.94 4.22 -17.90
CA VAL A 186 1.12 4.00 -16.46
C VAL A 186 2.28 3.04 -16.17
N LEU A 187 2.43 1.96 -16.93
CA LEU A 187 3.52 0.98 -16.71
C LEU A 187 4.92 1.56 -16.95
N ILE A 188 5.04 2.47 -17.91
CA ILE A 188 6.27 3.19 -18.25
C ILE A 188 6.57 4.28 -17.23
N LEU A 189 5.57 5.07 -16.84
CA LEU A 189 5.75 6.25 -16.00
C LEU A 189 5.81 5.93 -14.49
N ALA A 190 5.12 4.87 -14.04
CA ALA A 190 5.10 4.45 -12.63
C ALA A 190 6.48 4.32 -11.97
N PRO A 191 7.50 3.66 -12.56
CA PRO A 191 8.82 3.56 -11.92
C PRO A 191 9.48 4.93 -11.74
N PHE A 192 9.27 5.87 -12.66
CA PHE A 192 9.82 7.21 -12.57
C PHE A 192 9.13 8.02 -11.47
N ILE A 193 7.80 8.00 -11.44
CA ILE A 193 7.01 8.67 -10.39
C ILE A 193 7.38 8.14 -9.01
N ARG A 194 7.49 6.81 -8.84
CA ARG A 194 7.85 6.20 -7.56
C ARG A 194 9.24 6.62 -7.09
N ARG A 195 10.22 6.71 -8.00
CA ARG A 195 11.57 7.20 -7.65
C ARG A 195 11.58 8.65 -7.20
N LEU A 196 10.82 9.51 -7.90
CA LEU A 196 10.67 10.91 -7.50
C LEU A 196 9.99 11.04 -6.14
N GLN A 197 8.90 10.30 -5.94
CA GLN A 197 8.17 10.28 -4.67
C GLN A 197 9.06 9.84 -3.51
N HIS A 198 9.85 8.77 -3.71
CA HIS A 198 10.77 8.29 -2.68
C HIS A 198 11.77 9.37 -2.26
N ARG A 199 12.38 10.07 -3.22
CA ARG A 199 13.32 11.16 -2.96
C ARG A 199 12.68 12.32 -2.19
N CYS A 200 11.53 12.81 -2.65
CA CYS A 200 10.84 13.91 -1.97
C CYS A 200 10.35 13.53 -0.57
N ASP A 201 9.91 12.28 -0.38
CA ASP A 201 9.51 11.79 0.94
C ASP A 201 10.71 11.70 1.89
N GLN A 202 11.90 11.29 1.41
CA GLN A 202 13.14 11.31 2.20
C GLN A 202 13.53 12.73 2.59
N GLU A 203 13.60 13.65 1.61
CA GLU A 203 13.98 15.05 1.84
C GLU A 203 13.07 15.74 2.89
N ARG A 204 11.75 15.49 2.84
CA ARG A 204 10.81 16.02 3.85
C ARG A 204 11.10 15.46 5.24
N LEU A 205 11.32 14.15 5.34
CA LEU A 205 11.52 13.47 6.62
C LEU A 205 12.86 13.83 7.25
N ASP A 206 13.89 14.05 6.44
CA ASP A 206 15.20 14.53 6.90
C ASP A 206 15.11 15.98 7.42
N ALA A 207 14.35 16.85 6.75
CA ALA A 207 14.13 18.22 7.23
C ALA A 207 13.43 18.28 8.60
N GLU A 208 12.43 17.44 8.85
CA GLU A 208 11.76 17.32 10.16
C GLU A 208 12.65 16.76 11.29
N LEU A 209 13.85 16.26 10.98
CA LEU A 209 14.82 15.74 11.95
C LEU A 209 15.90 16.76 12.31
N ASP A 210 16.07 17.80 11.51
CA ASP A 210 17.09 18.82 11.69
C ASP A 210 16.54 20.10 12.39
N ASP A 211 15.20 20.21 12.48
CA ASP A 211 14.45 21.17 13.32
C ASP A 211 14.24 20.65 14.77
#